data_AF-A0A174T687-F1
#
_entry.id   AF-A0A174T687-F1
#
_cell.length_a   1.000
_cell.length_b   1.000
_cell.length_c   1.000
_cell.angle_alpha   90.00
_cell.angle_beta   90.00
_cell.angle_gamma   90.00
#
_symmetry.space_group_name_H-M   'P 1'
#
loop_
_entity.id
_entity.type
_entity.pdbx_description
1 polymer ?
#
loop_
_entity_poly.entity_id
_entity_poly.type
_entity_poly.pdbx_seq_one_letter_code
_entity_poly.pdbx_strand_id
1 'polypeptide(L)'
;MEDYVVQHITVENFKHQSSAAVYNILKELVIKKDIATGKITLVDWSQYGYKADWLFGVVVDGTYYFMTIHPDGSFKIEALKRNLFTMTEYDKYMDYFGLNEENKNDYRGVIGLVKDAEGNINLIKDTNMYSMPDYTAMGDVLKNVASEGRFPGKDVVTWLRLVMDTTDKIKVHAELDIVIPHIDVNAEYTKANVMGLFKGITTKKEVVRYVFENTGIMLYAYLRGEEERREYLSGNIDINYFDYDDTHAKYSVGEIGNGMKYTIERASVVREIQAVEGSKLIFKKVLPLMGVEFVRYGMLTVVPFPFKYLREYIVKEDLCD
;
A
#
# COMPACT_ATOMS: atom_id res chain seq x y z
N MET A 1 -38.67 -5.12 18.18
CA MET A 1 -37.96 -3.83 18.05
C MET A 1 -37.24 -3.91 16.72
N GLU A 2 -37.52 -3.02 15.77
CA GLU A 2 -36.72 -2.95 14.54
C GLU A 2 -35.32 -2.47 14.91
N ASP A 3 -34.30 -3.28 14.61
CA ASP A 3 -32.88 -2.92 14.79
C ASP A 3 -32.53 -1.85 13.76
N TYR A 4 -32.50 -0.58 14.18
CA TYR A 4 -32.04 0.51 13.33
C TYR A 4 -30.51 0.59 13.38
N VAL A 5 -29.87 0.53 12.21
CA VAL A 5 -28.42 0.77 12.08
C VAL A 5 -28.15 2.27 12.24
N VAL A 6 -27.60 2.68 13.39
CA VAL A 6 -27.27 4.08 13.67
C VAL A 6 -25.86 4.41 13.15
N GLN A 7 -25.73 5.51 12.40
CA GLN A 7 -24.46 6.04 11.91
C GLN A 7 -24.22 7.43 12.50
N HIS A 8 -23.10 7.60 13.21
CA HIS A 8 -22.62 8.91 13.63
C HIS A 8 -21.72 9.50 12.54
N ILE A 9 -22.08 10.69 12.04
CA ILE A 9 -21.28 11.45 11.08
C ILE A 9 -20.91 12.77 11.75
N THR A 10 -19.60 13.02 11.94
CA THR A 10 -19.11 14.33 12.36
C THR A 10 -19.13 15.28 11.15
N VAL A 11 -20.05 16.24 11.19
CA VAL A 11 -20.31 17.20 10.09
C VAL A 11 -19.09 18.09 9.80
N GLU A 12 -18.24 18.32 10.79
CA GLU A 12 -17.14 19.30 10.75
C GLU A 12 -16.07 19.00 9.68
N ASN A 13 -15.93 17.73 9.25
CA ASN A 13 -15.01 17.32 8.17
C ASN A 13 -15.72 16.73 6.94
N PHE A 14 -17.05 16.79 6.88
CA PHE A 14 -17.82 16.14 5.82
C PHE A 14 -18.04 17.08 4.63
N LYS A 15 -17.21 16.97 3.59
CA LYS A 15 -17.48 17.64 2.31
C LYS A 15 -18.61 16.91 1.57
N HIS A 16 -19.82 17.47 1.65
CA HIS A 16 -21.05 16.95 1.00
C HIS A 16 -20.99 16.77 -0.53
N GLN A 17 -19.91 17.22 -1.18
CA GLN A 17 -19.75 17.17 -2.65
C GLN A 17 -18.77 16.10 -3.15
N SER A 18 -18.23 15.22 -2.30
CA SER A 18 -17.29 14.18 -2.75
C SER A 18 -17.94 12.79 -2.81
N SER A 19 -17.85 12.13 -3.97
CA SER A 19 -18.23 10.72 -4.17
C SER A 19 -17.58 9.79 -3.14
N ALA A 20 -16.36 10.13 -2.69
CA ALA A 20 -15.63 9.41 -1.66
C ALA A 20 -16.35 9.42 -0.29
N ALA A 21 -16.99 10.53 0.09
CA ALA A 21 -17.72 10.62 1.36
C ALA A 21 -18.98 9.75 1.35
N VAL A 22 -19.72 9.74 0.22
CA VAL A 22 -20.90 8.87 0.04
C VAL A 22 -20.50 7.40 0.04
N TYR A 23 -19.44 7.04 -0.70
CA TYR A 23 -18.92 5.68 -0.73
C TYR A 23 -18.47 5.22 0.67
N ASN A 24 -17.83 6.10 1.43
CA ASN A 24 -17.45 5.82 2.81
C ASN A 24 -18.66 5.60 3.73
N ILE A 25 -19.81 6.25 3.53
CA ILE A 25 -21.00 5.95 4.31
C ILE A 25 -21.58 4.59 3.90
N LEU A 26 -21.73 4.36 2.60
CA LEU A 26 -22.32 3.12 2.07
C LEU A 26 -21.52 1.90 2.52
N LYS A 27 -20.19 1.92 2.43
CA LYS A 27 -19.35 0.80 2.89
C LYS A 27 -19.58 0.49 4.38
N GLU A 28 -19.67 1.51 5.23
CA GLU A 28 -19.78 1.32 6.68
C GLU A 28 -21.17 0.77 7.03
N LEU A 29 -22.21 1.24 6.33
CA LEU A 29 -23.56 0.69 6.45
C LEU A 29 -23.61 -0.80 6.04
N VAL A 30 -22.92 -1.19 4.97
CA VAL A 30 -22.86 -2.60 4.56
C VAL A 30 -22.09 -3.42 5.59
N ILE A 31 -20.94 -2.96 6.11
CA ILE A 31 -20.20 -3.69 7.17
C ILE A 31 -21.10 -3.89 8.40
N LYS A 32 -21.83 -2.86 8.84
CA LYS A 32 -22.76 -2.97 9.97
C LYS A 32 -23.87 -3.98 9.71
N LYS A 33 -24.45 -3.99 8.51
CA LYS A 33 -25.43 -4.99 8.09
C LYS A 33 -24.82 -6.39 8.10
N ASP A 34 -23.65 -6.55 7.53
CA ASP A 34 -22.94 -7.83 7.44
C ASP A 34 -22.67 -8.39 8.82
N ILE A 35 -22.25 -7.55 9.77
CA ILE A 35 -22.10 -7.89 11.20
C ILE A 35 -23.42 -8.35 11.81
N ALA A 36 -24.53 -7.64 11.55
CA ALA A 36 -25.84 -8.04 12.06
C ALA A 36 -26.32 -9.39 11.48
N THR A 37 -25.95 -9.69 10.23
CA THR A 37 -26.36 -10.92 9.54
C THR A 37 -25.35 -12.08 9.65
N GLY A 38 -24.14 -11.82 10.14
CA GLY A 38 -23.06 -12.80 10.21
C GLY A 38 -22.56 -13.27 8.84
N LYS A 39 -22.56 -12.41 7.81
CA LYS A 39 -22.09 -12.78 6.47
C LYS A 39 -21.48 -11.60 5.72
N ILE A 40 -20.29 -11.79 5.15
CA ILE A 40 -19.61 -10.79 4.32
C ILE A 40 -20.34 -10.69 2.99
N THR A 41 -20.78 -9.48 2.62
CA THR A 41 -21.47 -9.21 1.34
C THR A 41 -20.76 -8.14 0.50
N LEU A 42 -19.82 -7.39 1.07
CA LEU A 42 -19.01 -6.42 0.32
C LEU A 42 -18.11 -7.06 -0.75
N VAL A 43 -17.69 -8.30 -0.51
CA VAL A 43 -16.90 -9.11 -1.44
C VAL A 43 -17.31 -10.56 -1.34
N ASP A 44 -17.12 -11.28 -2.44
CA ASP A 44 -17.32 -12.72 -2.46
C ASP A 44 -16.11 -13.43 -1.84
N TRP A 45 -16.22 -13.78 -0.56
CA TRP A 45 -15.17 -14.47 0.20
C TRP A 45 -14.70 -15.76 -0.48
N SER A 46 -15.60 -16.46 -1.18
CA SER A 46 -15.26 -17.73 -1.81
C SER A 46 -14.21 -17.59 -2.92
N GLN A 47 -14.07 -16.40 -3.51
CA GLN A 47 -13.06 -16.09 -4.53
C GLN A 47 -11.63 -16.15 -4.01
N TYR A 48 -11.42 -15.99 -2.70
CA TYR A 48 -10.10 -16.16 -2.09
C TYR A 48 -9.68 -17.64 -1.98
N GLY A 49 -10.58 -18.58 -2.26
CA GLY A 49 -10.26 -20.00 -2.39
C GLY A 49 -10.02 -20.74 -1.07
N TYR A 50 -10.31 -20.12 0.07
CA TYR A 50 -10.20 -20.78 1.38
C TYR A 50 -11.21 -21.92 1.50
N LYS A 51 -10.73 -23.13 1.79
CA LYS A 51 -11.55 -24.36 1.86
C LYS A 51 -12.02 -24.72 3.26
N ALA A 52 -11.54 -24.01 4.26
CA ALA A 52 -11.85 -24.21 5.66
C ALA A 52 -11.82 -22.87 6.38
N ASP A 53 -12.20 -22.89 7.66
CA ASP A 53 -12.36 -21.70 8.47
C ASP A 53 -11.03 -20.98 8.72
N TRP A 54 -11.12 -19.65 8.76
CA TRP A 54 -10.03 -18.78 9.18
C TRP A 54 -10.45 -17.98 10.39
N LEU A 55 -9.54 -17.83 11.36
CA LEU A 55 -9.78 -17.11 12.59
C LEU A 55 -8.91 -15.86 12.66
N PHE A 56 -9.53 -14.75 13.00
CA PHE A 56 -8.89 -13.45 13.19
C PHE A 56 -9.15 -12.96 14.61
N GLY A 57 -8.12 -12.54 15.33
CA GLY A 57 -8.22 -12.15 16.74
C GLY A 57 -7.68 -10.75 17.01
N VAL A 58 -8.34 -9.98 17.88
CA VAL A 58 -7.86 -8.71 18.44
C VAL A 58 -8.15 -8.63 19.93
N VAL A 59 -7.49 -7.69 20.61
CA VAL A 59 -7.80 -7.33 22.00
C VAL A 59 -8.01 -5.82 22.12
N VAL A 60 -9.05 -5.42 22.84
CA VAL A 60 -9.37 -4.02 23.16
C VAL A 60 -9.82 -3.96 24.61
N ASP A 61 -9.19 -3.10 25.41
CA ASP A 61 -9.51 -2.87 26.83
C ASP A 61 -9.65 -4.15 27.66
N GLY A 62 -8.78 -5.14 27.40
CA GLY A 62 -8.75 -6.43 28.10
C GLY A 62 -9.82 -7.44 27.66
N THR A 63 -10.67 -7.09 26.70
CA THR A 63 -11.63 -8.00 26.05
C THR A 63 -11.05 -8.49 24.73
N TYR A 64 -11.10 -9.81 24.53
CA TYR A 64 -10.58 -10.49 23.35
C TYR A 64 -11.72 -10.78 22.38
N TYR A 65 -11.53 -10.47 21.11
CA TYR A 65 -12.53 -10.66 20.08
C TYR A 65 -11.98 -11.58 18.99
N PHE A 66 -12.69 -12.65 18.69
CA PHE A 66 -12.32 -13.61 17.66
C PHE A 66 -13.41 -13.71 16.60
N MET A 67 -13.04 -13.49 15.35
CA MET A 67 -13.90 -13.64 14.18
C MET A 67 -13.50 -14.90 13.42
N THR A 68 -14.40 -15.87 13.36
CA THR A 68 -14.24 -17.09 12.56
C THR A 68 -15.03 -16.94 11.27
N ILE A 69 -14.37 -17.03 10.12
CA ILE A 69 -14.97 -16.88 8.80
C ILE A 69 -14.97 -18.24 8.07
N HIS A 70 -16.14 -18.66 7.63
CA HIS A 70 -16.37 -19.90 6.90
C HIS A 70 -16.09 -19.74 5.39
N PRO A 71 -15.88 -20.84 4.65
CA PRO A 71 -15.60 -20.80 3.20
C PRO A 71 -16.64 -20.06 2.35
N ASP A 72 -17.88 -19.95 2.81
CA ASP A 72 -18.97 -19.25 2.10
C ASP A 72 -19.09 -17.76 2.47
N GLY A 73 -18.17 -17.26 3.30
CA GLY A 73 -18.14 -15.88 3.79
C GLY A 73 -19.09 -15.59 4.96
N SER A 74 -19.83 -16.59 5.45
CA SER A 74 -20.50 -16.47 6.75
C SER A 74 -19.47 -16.44 7.87
N PHE A 75 -19.79 -15.79 8.99
CA PHE A 75 -18.86 -15.64 10.10
C PHE A 75 -19.58 -15.53 11.44
N LYS A 76 -18.83 -15.81 12.51
CA LYS A 76 -19.20 -15.57 13.90
C LYS A 76 -18.14 -14.72 14.57
N ILE A 77 -18.57 -13.78 15.42
CA ILE A 77 -17.66 -13.03 16.31
C ILE A 77 -17.97 -13.45 17.75
N GLU A 78 -16.92 -13.73 18.52
CA GLU A 78 -17.00 -14.09 19.93
C GLU A 78 -16.19 -13.09 20.75
N ALA A 79 -16.83 -12.46 21.73
CA ALA A 79 -16.20 -11.58 22.71
C ALA A 79 -15.94 -12.36 24.01
N LEU A 80 -14.70 -12.40 24.47
CA LEU A 80 -14.26 -13.22 25.59
C LEU A 80 -13.44 -12.36 26.56
N LYS A 81 -13.69 -12.57 27.85
CA LYS A 81 -12.80 -12.12 28.93
C LYS A 81 -12.13 -13.35 29.53
N ARG A 82 -10.87 -13.20 29.97
CA ARG A 82 -10.18 -14.27 30.69
C ARG A 82 -11.00 -14.69 31.89
N ASN A 83 -11.20 -15.99 32.02
CA ASN A 83 -11.88 -16.59 33.15
C ASN A 83 -10.99 -17.66 33.77
N LEU A 84 -10.58 -17.43 35.03
CA LEU A 84 -9.69 -18.31 35.77
C LEU A 84 -10.27 -19.72 36.02
N PHE A 85 -11.57 -19.91 35.80
CA PHE A 85 -12.28 -21.15 36.09
C PHE A 85 -12.64 -21.97 34.85
N THR A 86 -12.38 -21.46 33.64
CA THR A 86 -12.68 -22.16 32.39
C THR A 86 -11.49 -22.06 31.45
N MET A 87 -10.79 -23.18 31.24
CA MET A 87 -9.78 -23.28 30.18
C MET A 87 -10.46 -23.66 28.86
N THR A 88 -10.39 -22.77 27.90
CA THR A 88 -10.80 -22.95 26.52
C THR A 88 -9.57 -22.94 25.61
N GLU A 89 -9.72 -23.37 24.36
CA GLU A 89 -8.64 -23.22 23.37
C GLU A 89 -8.25 -21.75 23.13
N TYR A 90 -9.19 -20.83 23.37
CA TYR A 90 -8.99 -19.39 23.24
C TYR A 90 -8.00 -18.82 24.26
N ASP A 91 -7.85 -19.42 25.46
CA ASP A 91 -6.91 -18.91 26.47
C ASP A 91 -5.48 -18.90 25.95
N LYS A 92 -5.10 -19.92 25.16
CA LYS A 92 -3.80 -19.95 24.48
C LYS A 92 -3.65 -18.79 23.49
N TYR A 93 -4.72 -18.43 22.79
CA TYR A 93 -4.68 -17.31 21.84
C TYR A 93 -4.62 -15.96 22.56
N MET A 94 -5.27 -15.86 23.72
CA MET A 94 -5.23 -14.67 24.57
C MET A 94 -3.82 -14.38 25.12
N ASP A 95 -3.00 -15.42 25.33
CA ASP A 95 -1.61 -15.27 25.78
C ASP A 95 -0.75 -14.53 24.75
N TYR A 96 -1.02 -14.73 23.46
CA TYR A 96 -0.26 -14.11 22.36
C TYR A 96 -0.47 -12.60 22.21
N PHE A 97 -1.32 -11.97 23.03
CA PHE A 97 -1.45 -10.50 23.06
C PHE A 97 -0.59 -9.84 24.14
N GLY A 98 0.15 -10.61 24.95
CA GLY A 98 1.16 -10.07 25.87
C GLY A 98 0.61 -9.17 26.98
N LEU A 99 -0.64 -9.36 27.39
CA LEU A 99 -1.25 -8.58 28.48
C LEU A 99 -0.83 -9.08 29.88
N ASN A 100 -0.25 -10.27 29.99
CA ASN A 100 0.23 -10.83 31.25
C ASN A 100 1.74 -10.55 31.43
N GLU A 101 2.19 -10.29 32.65
CA GLU A 101 3.61 -9.93 32.91
C GLU A 101 4.61 -11.01 32.47
N GLU A 102 4.21 -12.29 32.50
CA GLU A 102 5.10 -13.41 32.11
C GLU A 102 5.45 -13.42 30.61
N ASN A 103 4.55 -12.98 29.74
CA ASN A 103 4.69 -13.11 28.28
C ASN A 103 4.65 -11.77 27.52
N LYS A 104 4.57 -10.66 28.26
CA LYS A 104 4.52 -9.29 27.75
C LYS A 104 5.67 -8.92 26.84
N ASN A 105 6.87 -9.43 27.12
CA ASN A 105 8.05 -9.15 26.30
C ASN A 105 8.02 -9.90 24.97
N ASP A 106 7.63 -11.18 24.99
CA ASP A 106 7.60 -12.03 23.79
C ASP A 106 6.55 -11.58 22.79
N TYR A 107 5.41 -11.10 23.30
CA TYR A 107 4.26 -10.68 22.49
C TYR A 107 4.05 -9.16 22.48
N ARG A 108 5.10 -8.40 22.80
CA ARG A 108 5.04 -6.94 22.77
C ARG A 108 4.64 -6.44 21.38
N GLY A 109 3.66 -5.54 21.35
CA GLY A 109 3.23 -4.87 20.12
C GLY A 109 2.34 -5.72 19.21
N VAL A 110 1.88 -6.90 19.64
CA VAL A 110 0.89 -7.67 18.87
C VAL A 110 -0.42 -6.89 18.79
N ILE A 111 -0.85 -6.62 17.56
CA ILE A 111 -2.10 -5.89 17.25
C ILE A 111 -3.17 -6.80 16.64
N GLY A 112 -2.80 -8.01 16.26
CA GLY A 112 -3.72 -8.94 15.62
C GLY A 112 -3.16 -10.35 15.53
N LEU A 113 -4.07 -11.32 15.50
CA LEU A 113 -3.78 -12.73 15.35
C LEU A 113 -4.52 -13.26 14.12
N VAL A 114 -3.87 -14.13 13.36
CA VAL A 114 -4.50 -14.89 12.27
C VAL A 114 -4.17 -16.37 12.43
N LYS A 115 -5.19 -17.22 12.32
CA LYS A 115 -5.05 -18.66 12.40
C LYS A 115 -5.73 -19.34 11.20
N ASP A 116 -5.04 -20.31 10.61
CA ASP A 116 -5.61 -21.16 9.56
C ASP A 116 -6.25 -22.44 10.13
N ALA A 117 -6.84 -23.23 9.21
CA ALA A 117 -7.47 -24.50 9.53
C ALA A 117 -6.49 -25.60 9.97
N GLU A 118 -5.21 -25.52 9.56
CA GLU A 118 -4.15 -26.44 10.01
C GLU A 118 -3.70 -26.15 11.45
N GLY A 119 -4.13 -25.02 12.02
CA GLY A 119 -3.75 -24.60 13.36
C GLY A 119 -2.52 -23.71 13.41
N ASN A 120 -1.97 -23.31 12.26
CA ASN A 120 -0.86 -22.37 12.20
C ASN A 120 -1.35 -20.99 12.63
N ILE A 121 -0.61 -20.35 13.54
CA ILE A 121 -0.93 -19.03 14.08
C ILE A 121 0.17 -18.06 13.66
N ASN A 122 -0.22 -16.93 13.08
CA ASN A 122 0.66 -15.80 12.77
C ASN A 122 0.17 -14.56 13.50
N LEU A 123 1.09 -13.86 14.14
CA LEU A 123 0.87 -12.63 14.90
C LEU A 123 1.29 -11.45 14.04
N ILE A 124 0.46 -10.40 14.01
CA ILE A 124 0.78 -9.12 13.40
C ILE A 124 1.26 -8.19 14.52
N LYS A 125 2.50 -7.71 14.41
CA LYS A 125 3.12 -6.80 15.36
C LYS A 125 3.26 -5.40 14.78
N ASP A 126 2.95 -4.40 15.60
CA ASP A 126 3.34 -3.03 15.33
C ASP A 126 4.84 -2.85 15.47
N THR A 127 5.40 -1.95 14.65
CA THR A 127 6.81 -1.59 14.73
C THR A 127 6.96 -0.09 14.56
N ASN A 128 8.09 0.45 15.00
CA ASN A 128 8.46 1.85 14.74
C ASN A 128 9.28 1.98 13.44
N MET A 129 9.19 1.00 12.53
CA MET A 129 9.88 1.02 11.24
C MET A 129 8.97 1.61 10.16
N TYR A 130 9.57 2.38 9.27
CA TYR A 130 8.89 3.00 8.14
C TYR A 130 9.65 2.68 6.85
N SER A 131 8.91 2.44 5.78
CA SER A 131 9.49 2.26 4.47
C SER A 131 9.98 3.60 3.92
N MET A 132 11.15 3.56 3.29
CA MET A 132 11.70 4.69 2.55
C MET A 132 11.79 4.33 1.08
N PRO A 133 11.72 5.32 0.18
CA PRO A 133 12.08 5.11 -1.20
C PRO A 133 13.55 4.73 -1.28
N ASP A 134 14.00 4.22 -2.43
CA ASP A 134 15.42 4.03 -2.69
C ASP A 134 16.09 5.41 -2.86
N TYR A 135 16.35 6.05 -1.72
CA TYR A 135 16.93 7.37 -1.65
C TYR A 135 18.38 7.40 -2.14
N THR A 136 19.06 6.24 -2.19
CA THR A 136 20.41 6.13 -2.74
C THR A 136 20.34 6.24 -4.25
N ALA A 137 19.54 5.39 -4.89
CA ALA A 137 19.34 5.43 -6.34
C ALA A 137 18.77 6.78 -6.79
N MET A 138 17.75 7.29 -6.10
CA MET A 138 17.22 8.65 -6.36
C MET A 138 18.29 9.72 -6.15
N GLY A 139 19.07 9.62 -5.08
CA GLY A 139 20.13 10.57 -4.77
C GLY A 139 21.19 10.64 -5.86
N ASP A 140 21.57 9.50 -6.43
CA ASP A 140 22.54 9.44 -7.51
C ASP A 140 21.99 9.99 -8.83
N VAL A 141 20.72 9.74 -9.15
CA VAL A 141 20.03 10.38 -10.28
C VAL A 141 19.98 11.90 -10.09
N LEU A 142 19.62 12.37 -8.90
CA LEU A 142 19.52 13.80 -8.60
C LEU A 142 20.88 14.52 -8.61
N LYS A 143 21.96 13.89 -8.12
CA LYS A 143 23.32 14.42 -8.24
C LYS A 143 23.72 14.60 -9.72
N ASN A 144 23.38 13.63 -10.57
CA ASN A 144 23.64 13.71 -12.00
C ASN A 144 22.84 14.82 -12.69
N VAL A 145 21.59 15.10 -12.27
CA VAL A 145 20.82 16.24 -12.77
C VAL A 145 21.41 17.56 -12.29
N ALA A 146 21.82 17.64 -11.02
CA ALA A 146 22.35 18.85 -10.39
C ALA A 146 23.72 19.29 -10.95
N SER A 147 24.46 18.39 -11.61
CA SER A 147 25.71 18.76 -12.27
C SER A 147 25.47 19.87 -13.30
N GLU A 148 26.22 20.97 -13.19
CA GLU A 148 26.17 22.02 -14.20
C GLU A 148 26.82 21.51 -15.49
N GLY A 149 26.17 21.80 -16.62
CA GLY A 149 26.65 21.42 -17.94
C GLY A 149 26.26 22.48 -18.95
N ARG A 150 27.23 22.88 -19.76
CA ARG A 150 27.02 23.72 -20.94
C ARG A 150 27.37 22.89 -22.17
N PHE A 151 26.45 22.89 -23.12
CA PHE A 151 26.54 22.07 -24.31
C PHE A 151 26.56 22.98 -25.53
N PRO A 152 27.60 22.90 -26.38
CA PRO A 152 27.60 23.59 -27.66
C PRO A 152 26.37 23.19 -28.50
N GLY A 153 25.75 24.15 -29.19
CA GLY A 153 24.57 23.90 -30.01
C GLY A 153 24.80 22.82 -31.08
N LYS A 154 26.03 22.70 -31.60
CA LYS A 154 26.42 21.60 -32.49
C LYS A 154 26.20 20.20 -31.88
N ASP A 155 26.46 20.03 -30.59
CA ASP A 155 26.35 18.75 -29.90
C ASP A 155 24.87 18.46 -29.62
N VAL A 156 24.11 19.49 -29.23
CA VAL A 156 22.65 19.40 -29.10
C VAL A 156 22.00 18.98 -30.43
N VAL A 157 22.33 19.65 -31.54
CA VAL A 157 21.82 19.27 -32.88
C VAL A 157 22.17 17.83 -33.23
N THR A 158 23.38 17.39 -32.88
CA THR A 158 23.83 16.02 -33.11
C THR A 158 22.98 15.02 -32.34
N TRP A 159 22.75 15.25 -31.05
CA TRP A 159 21.87 14.40 -30.24
C TRP A 159 20.45 14.33 -30.80
N LEU A 160 19.86 15.46 -31.18
CA LEU A 160 18.48 15.49 -31.68
C LEU A 160 18.31 14.78 -33.02
N ARG A 161 19.30 14.88 -33.92
CA ARG A 161 19.29 14.11 -35.18
C ARG A 161 19.36 12.61 -34.92
N LEU A 162 20.23 12.19 -34.01
CA LEU A 162 20.34 10.77 -33.66
C LEU A 162 19.07 10.24 -32.95
N VAL A 163 18.38 11.08 -32.17
CA VAL A 163 17.06 10.75 -31.63
C VAL A 163 16.04 10.56 -32.76
N MET A 164 16.02 11.45 -33.76
CA MET A 164 15.17 11.26 -34.94
C MET A 164 15.48 9.93 -35.65
N ASP A 165 16.76 9.64 -35.89
CA ASP A 165 17.17 8.44 -36.63
C ASP A 165 16.82 7.13 -35.91
N THR A 166 16.68 7.17 -34.58
CA THR A 166 16.47 5.97 -33.74
C THR A 166 15.04 5.80 -33.25
N THR A 167 14.22 6.86 -33.23
CA THR A 167 12.84 6.79 -32.74
C THR A 167 11.85 6.45 -33.86
N ASP A 168 10.86 5.62 -33.57
CA ASP A 168 9.71 5.33 -34.45
C ASP A 168 8.51 6.27 -34.20
N LYS A 169 8.64 7.16 -33.22
CA LYS A 169 7.53 8.02 -32.75
C LYS A 169 7.34 9.23 -33.66
N ILE A 170 6.33 9.17 -34.53
CA ILE A 170 5.95 10.24 -35.47
C ILE A 170 5.84 11.62 -34.80
N LYS A 171 5.28 11.69 -33.58
CA LYS A 171 5.14 12.96 -32.84
C LYS A 171 6.48 13.57 -32.43
N VAL A 172 7.48 12.73 -32.16
CA VAL A 172 8.83 13.15 -31.79
C VAL A 172 9.54 13.69 -33.02
N HIS A 173 9.48 12.96 -34.14
CA HIS A 173 9.98 13.42 -35.45
C HIS A 173 9.44 14.81 -35.83
N ALA A 174 8.12 14.98 -35.81
CA ALA A 174 7.49 16.24 -36.20
C ALA A 174 7.91 17.42 -35.31
N GLU A 175 8.15 17.20 -34.02
CA GLU A 175 8.62 18.26 -33.13
C GLU A 175 10.11 18.58 -33.35
N LEU A 176 10.94 17.54 -33.56
CA LEU A 176 12.38 17.71 -33.81
C LEU A 176 12.66 18.37 -35.17
N ASP A 177 11.89 18.07 -36.22
CA ASP A 177 11.96 18.73 -37.53
C ASP A 177 11.76 20.25 -37.44
N ILE A 178 10.89 20.70 -36.54
CA ILE A 178 10.62 22.12 -36.31
C ILE A 178 11.74 22.75 -35.47
N VAL A 179 12.23 22.06 -34.44
CA VAL A 179 13.17 22.62 -33.47
C VAL A 179 14.59 22.71 -34.01
N ILE A 180 15.11 21.63 -34.63
CA ILE A 180 16.52 21.51 -35.03
C ILE A 180 17.01 22.67 -35.91
N PRO A 181 16.27 23.15 -36.93
CA PRO A 181 16.72 24.25 -37.80
C PRO A 181 16.93 25.58 -37.07
N HIS A 182 16.33 25.76 -35.90
CA HIS A 182 16.36 27.02 -35.14
C HIS A 182 17.43 27.04 -34.05
N ILE A 183 18.21 25.96 -33.89
CA ILE A 183 19.29 25.88 -32.91
C ILE A 183 20.54 26.57 -33.46
N ASP A 184 21.02 27.61 -32.76
CA ASP A 184 22.32 28.20 -33.04
C ASP A 184 23.44 27.23 -32.61
N VAL A 185 24.18 26.70 -33.59
CA VAL A 185 25.26 25.73 -33.38
C VAL A 185 26.46 26.29 -32.62
N ASN A 186 26.62 27.61 -32.58
CA ASN A 186 27.73 28.30 -31.92
C ASN A 186 27.39 28.77 -30.49
N ALA A 187 26.11 28.73 -30.11
CA ALA A 187 25.66 29.09 -28.77
C ALA A 187 25.89 27.94 -27.76
N GLU A 188 25.99 28.29 -26.48
CA GLU A 188 26.00 27.34 -25.38
C GLU A 188 24.59 27.18 -24.79
N TYR A 189 24.19 25.93 -24.55
CA TYR A 189 22.91 25.58 -23.98
C TYR A 189 23.12 24.93 -22.61
N THR A 190 22.38 25.40 -21.61
CA THR A 190 22.24 24.68 -20.34
C THR A 190 21.24 23.54 -20.49
N LYS A 191 21.21 22.61 -19.53
CA LYS A 191 20.15 21.58 -19.43
C LYS A 191 18.75 22.19 -19.52
N ALA A 192 18.51 23.31 -18.83
CA ALA A 192 17.23 24.01 -18.87
C ALA A 192 16.91 24.59 -20.25
N ASN A 193 17.91 25.11 -20.98
CA ASN A 193 17.70 25.58 -22.35
C ASN A 193 17.32 24.43 -23.28
N VAL A 194 18.04 23.30 -23.22
CA VAL A 194 17.72 22.11 -24.03
C VAL A 194 16.30 21.60 -23.73
N MET A 195 15.92 21.49 -22.46
CA MET A 195 14.57 21.05 -22.07
C MET A 195 13.47 22.06 -22.44
N GLY A 196 13.83 23.34 -22.58
CA GLY A 196 12.95 24.42 -23.00
C GLY A 196 12.67 24.44 -24.51
N LEU A 197 13.45 23.74 -25.33
CA LEU A 197 13.24 23.65 -26.78
C LEU A 197 11.96 22.90 -27.14
N PHE A 198 11.53 21.97 -26.28
CA PHE A 198 10.41 21.07 -26.54
C PHE A 198 9.19 21.45 -25.70
N LYS A 199 8.00 21.31 -26.27
CA LYS A 199 6.71 21.38 -25.55
C LYS A 199 6.18 19.99 -25.23
N GLY A 200 6.40 19.01 -26.11
CA GLY A 200 5.91 17.64 -25.96
C GLY A 200 6.65 16.84 -24.88
N ILE A 201 5.92 16.32 -23.89
CA ILE A 201 6.52 15.49 -22.83
C ILE A 201 7.15 14.20 -23.38
N THR A 202 6.56 13.63 -24.44
CA THR A 202 7.09 12.45 -25.11
C THR A 202 8.47 12.71 -25.73
N THR A 203 8.61 13.81 -26.45
CA THR A 203 9.89 14.25 -27.06
C THR A 203 10.94 14.50 -25.99
N LYS A 204 10.56 15.21 -24.91
CA LYS A 204 11.48 15.44 -23.78
C LYS A 204 11.98 14.14 -23.16
N LYS A 205 11.12 13.14 -22.97
CA LYS A 205 11.52 11.83 -22.44
C LYS A 205 12.49 11.09 -23.36
N GLU A 206 12.22 11.09 -24.67
CA GLU A 206 13.11 10.46 -25.67
C GLU A 206 14.50 11.11 -25.71
N VAL A 207 14.55 12.44 -25.75
CA VAL A 207 15.83 13.17 -25.78
C VAL A 207 16.63 12.92 -24.50
N VAL A 208 15.99 13.00 -23.32
CA VAL A 208 16.67 12.71 -22.04
C VAL A 208 17.24 11.30 -22.04
N ARG A 209 16.44 10.28 -22.43
CA ARG A 209 16.87 8.88 -22.47
C ARG A 209 18.08 8.70 -23.36
N TYR A 210 18.00 9.15 -24.61
CA TYR A 210 19.07 9.01 -25.58
C TYR A 210 20.37 9.68 -25.11
N VAL A 211 20.28 10.93 -24.64
CA VAL A 211 21.46 11.67 -24.19
C VAL A 211 22.10 10.98 -23.00
N PHE A 212 21.31 10.49 -22.04
CA PHE A 212 21.86 9.77 -20.89
C PHE A 212 22.54 8.46 -21.30
N GLU A 213 21.89 7.62 -22.13
CA GLU A 213 22.43 6.33 -22.56
C GLU A 213 23.74 6.46 -23.36
N ASN A 214 23.88 7.53 -24.16
CA ASN A 214 25.02 7.70 -25.07
C ASN A 214 26.14 8.59 -24.52
N THR A 215 25.84 9.44 -23.53
CA THR A 215 26.81 10.42 -23.02
C THR A 215 27.02 10.36 -21.50
N GLY A 216 26.15 9.66 -20.77
CA GLY A 216 26.09 9.69 -19.30
C GLY A 216 25.50 10.99 -18.74
N ILE A 217 25.14 11.97 -19.57
CA ILE A 217 24.61 13.27 -19.13
C ILE A 217 23.11 13.16 -18.87
N MET A 218 22.71 13.34 -17.61
CA MET A 218 21.29 13.42 -17.24
C MET A 218 20.77 14.85 -17.41
N LEU A 219 19.96 15.09 -18.45
CA LEU A 219 19.37 16.41 -18.74
C LEU A 219 18.20 16.75 -17.79
N TYR A 220 17.38 15.76 -17.42
CA TYR A 220 16.26 15.90 -16.50
C TYR A 220 15.86 14.52 -15.98
N ALA A 221 15.45 14.39 -14.71
CA ALA A 221 15.03 13.11 -14.15
C ALA A 221 13.50 12.97 -14.08
N TYR A 222 12.96 11.95 -14.74
CA TYR A 222 11.53 11.62 -14.70
C TYR A 222 11.22 10.57 -13.62
N LEU A 223 11.39 10.92 -12.34
CA LEU A 223 11.27 9.99 -11.20
C LEU A 223 9.85 9.44 -10.91
N ARG A 224 8.88 9.68 -11.79
CA ARG A 224 7.44 9.44 -11.53
C ARG A 224 6.71 8.71 -12.65
N GLY A 225 7.40 8.24 -13.68
CA GLY A 225 6.77 7.31 -14.61
C GLY A 225 6.44 5.98 -13.91
N GLU A 226 5.76 5.08 -14.61
CA GLU A 226 5.35 3.79 -14.03
C GLU A 226 6.58 2.96 -13.62
N GLU A 227 7.58 2.87 -14.50
CA GLU A 227 8.82 2.14 -14.25
C GLU A 227 9.62 2.78 -13.12
N GLU A 228 9.79 4.10 -13.14
CA GLU A 228 10.57 4.83 -12.14
C GLU A 228 9.90 4.80 -10.76
N ARG A 229 8.57 4.73 -10.69
CA ARG A 229 7.86 4.50 -9.42
C ARG A 229 8.15 3.11 -8.86
N ARG A 230 8.21 2.08 -9.70
CA ARG A 230 8.58 0.73 -9.25
C ARG A 230 10.06 0.65 -8.86
N GLU A 231 10.93 1.35 -9.58
CA GLU A 231 12.36 1.36 -9.30
C GLU A 231 12.68 2.12 -8.01
N TYR A 232 12.23 3.37 -7.89
CA TYR A 232 12.64 4.27 -6.82
C TYR A 232 11.68 4.32 -5.63
N LEU A 233 10.39 4.04 -5.85
CA LEU A 233 9.33 4.24 -4.86
C LEU A 233 8.65 2.93 -4.47
N SER A 234 9.20 1.76 -4.85
CA SER A 234 8.65 0.42 -4.56
C SER A 234 8.27 0.26 -3.09
N GLY A 235 9.14 0.66 -2.17
CA GLY A 235 8.90 0.60 -0.73
C GLY A 235 7.69 1.41 -0.25
N ASN A 236 7.23 2.38 -1.03
CA ASN A 236 6.12 3.29 -0.68
C ASN A 236 4.83 3.03 -1.47
N ILE A 237 4.85 2.07 -2.40
CA ILE A 237 3.68 1.71 -3.20
C ILE A 237 3.27 0.27 -2.94
N ASP A 238 2.00 -0.02 -3.18
CA ASP A 238 1.43 -1.36 -3.19
C ASP A 238 1.64 -2.14 -1.88
N ILE A 239 1.55 -3.48 -1.92
CA ILE A 239 1.82 -4.35 -0.77
C ILE A 239 3.24 -4.90 -0.94
N ASN A 240 4.15 -4.47 -0.08
CA ASN A 240 5.49 -5.03 0.00
C ASN A 240 5.51 -6.10 1.10
N TYR A 241 6.07 -7.26 0.80
CA TYR A 241 6.14 -8.38 1.73
C TYR A 241 7.49 -9.08 1.59
N PHE A 242 8.16 -9.31 2.72
CA PHE A 242 9.52 -9.85 2.79
C PHE A 242 9.58 -10.93 3.87
N ASP A 243 9.92 -12.17 3.48
CA ASP A 243 10.23 -13.23 4.42
C ASP A 243 11.67 -13.05 4.93
N TYR A 244 11.87 -13.09 6.24
CA TYR A 244 13.20 -13.13 6.86
C TYR A 244 13.66 -14.58 7.02
N ASP A 245 12.74 -15.42 7.48
CA ASP A 245 12.92 -16.85 7.71
C ASP A 245 11.57 -17.57 7.65
N ASP A 246 11.54 -18.87 7.99
CA ASP A 246 10.33 -19.71 7.94
C ASP A 246 9.25 -19.33 8.97
N THR A 247 9.57 -18.42 9.89
CA THR A 247 8.71 -17.98 11.01
C THR A 247 8.52 -16.46 11.08
N HIS A 248 9.35 -15.65 10.43
CA HIS A 248 9.24 -14.19 10.47
C HIS A 248 9.14 -13.57 9.08
N ALA A 249 8.25 -12.60 8.94
CA ALA A 249 8.16 -11.72 7.78
C ALA A 249 7.98 -10.27 8.21
N LYS A 250 8.19 -9.34 7.29
CA LYS A 250 7.65 -7.98 7.40
C LYS A 250 6.87 -7.62 6.17
N TYR A 251 5.93 -6.72 6.35
CA TYR A 251 5.18 -6.15 5.25
C TYR A 251 4.94 -4.66 5.46
N SER A 252 4.77 -3.94 4.36
CA SER A 252 4.31 -2.56 4.37
C SER A 252 3.27 -2.37 3.30
N VAL A 253 2.34 -1.47 3.56
CA VAL A 253 1.25 -1.16 2.64
C VAL A 253 1.36 0.31 2.27
N GLY A 254 1.71 0.54 1.01
CA GLY A 254 1.90 1.83 0.36
C GLY A 254 0.63 2.38 -0.27
N GLU A 255 0.82 3.44 -1.04
CA GLU A 255 -0.22 3.95 -1.93
C GLU A 255 -0.34 3.03 -3.16
N ILE A 256 -1.54 2.95 -3.74
CA ILE A 256 -1.72 2.23 -5.01
C ILE A 256 -0.78 2.84 -6.06
N GLY A 257 0.17 2.04 -6.57
CA GLY A 257 1.21 2.51 -7.49
C GLY A 257 0.68 2.84 -8.89
N ASN A 258 -0.48 2.29 -9.25
CA ASN A 258 -1.13 2.50 -10.54
C ASN A 258 -1.97 3.80 -10.57
N GLY A 259 -1.95 4.51 -11.71
CA GLY A 259 -2.73 5.74 -11.93
C GLY A 259 -1.99 7.07 -11.70
N MET A 260 -2.70 8.18 -11.92
CA MET A 260 -2.19 9.56 -11.81
C MET A 260 -2.26 10.08 -10.36
N LYS A 261 -1.46 9.52 -9.44
CA LYS A 261 -1.22 10.18 -8.15
C LYS A 261 0.04 11.03 -8.24
N TYR A 262 -0.11 12.33 -7.96
CA TYR A 262 0.94 13.34 -8.09
C TYR A 262 1.80 13.51 -6.82
N THR A 263 1.36 12.94 -5.71
CA THR A 263 2.02 12.99 -4.40
C THR A 263 2.07 11.58 -3.79
N ILE A 264 3.21 11.23 -3.18
CA ILE A 264 3.32 10.13 -2.21
C ILE A 264 3.59 10.84 -0.90
N GLU A 265 2.57 10.94 -0.05
CA GLU A 265 2.61 11.89 1.06
C GLU A 265 3.23 11.31 2.33
N ARG A 266 3.33 9.98 2.44
CA ARG A 266 3.68 9.31 3.70
C ARG A 266 4.53 8.06 3.48
N ALA A 267 5.51 7.89 4.36
CA ALA A 267 6.20 6.62 4.54
C ALA A 267 5.21 5.57 5.04
N SER A 268 5.33 4.32 4.57
CA SER A 268 4.46 3.24 5.02
C SER A 268 4.99 2.66 6.32
N VAL A 269 4.11 2.48 7.31
CA VAL A 269 4.47 1.71 8.50
C VAL A 269 4.80 0.29 8.06
N VAL A 270 5.96 -0.20 8.50
CA VAL A 270 6.35 -1.60 8.35
C VAL A 270 5.78 -2.36 9.54
N ARG A 271 5.16 -3.49 9.27
CA ARG A 271 4.60 -4.41 10.25
C ARG A 271 5.43 -5.67 10.25
N GLU A 272 5.51 -6.32 11.40
CA GLU A 272 6.18 -7.61 11.54
C GLU A 272 5.15 -8.72 11.66
N ILE A 273 5.44 -9.85 11.05
CA ILE A 273 4.70 -11.09 11.17
C ILE A 273 5.59 -12.08 11.89
N GLN A 274 5.04 -12.73 12.90
CA GLN A 274 5.69 -13.81 13.61
C GLN A 274 4.76 -15.02 13.66
N ALA A 275 5.23 -16.17 13.16
CA ALA A 275 4.61 -17.45 13.40
C ALA A 275 4.87 -17.90 14.84
N VAL A 276 3.83 -18.34 15.52
CA VAL A 276 3.95 -18.94 16.86
C VAL A 276 4.77 -20.23 16.77
N GLU A 277 5.44 -20.62 17.85
CA GLU A 277 6.21 -21.88 17.91
C GLU A 277 5.40 -23.07 17.37
N GLY A 278 6.01 -23.84 16.47
CA GLY A 278 5.37 -24.97 15.78
C GLY A 278 4.42 -24.60 14.63
N SER A 279 4.18 -23.31 14.37
CA SER A 279 3.36 -22.84 13.24
C SER A 279 4.21 -22.50 12.02
N LYS A 280 3.62 -22.66 10.83
CA LYS A 280 4.18 -22.17 9.58
C LYS A 280 3.88 -20.68 9.38
N LEU A 281 4.72 -19.99 8.62
CA LEU A 281 4.43 -18.66 8.11
C LEU A 281 3.37 -18.73 6.99
N ILE A 282 2.12 -18.40 7.34
CA ILE A 282 0.95 -18.52 6.46
C ILE A 282 0.48 -17.18 5.90
N PHE A 283 1.09 -16.07 6.33
CA PHE A 283 0.58 -14.72 6.07
C PHE A 283 0.50 -14.34 4.59
N LYS A 284 1.32 -14.94 3.72
CA LYS A 284 1.19 -14.82 2.25
C LYS A 284 -0.23 -15.13 1.75
N LYS A 285 -0.91 -16.11 2.35
CA LYS A 285 -2.29 -16.49 2.01
C LYS A 285 -3.31 -15.40 2.37
N VAL A 286 -2.95 -14.47 3.25
CA VAL A 286 -3.82 -13.43 3.81
C VAL A 286 -3.58 -12.07 3.13
N LEU A 287 -2.47 -11.90 2.41
CA LEU A 287 -2.15 -10.67 1.65
C LEU A 287 -3.30 -10.20 0.73
N PRO A 288 -4.03 -11.08 0.00
CA PRO A 288 -5.15 -10.64 -0.83
C PRO A 288 -6.26 -9.93 -0.06
N LEU A 289 -6.43 -10.22 1.23
CA LEU A 289 -7.41 -9.56 2.10
C LEU A 289 -7.04 -8.12 2.47
N MET A 290 -5.81 -7.69 2.14
CA MET A 290 -5.36 -6.30 2.27
C MET A 290 -5.52 -5.49 0.97
N GLY A 291 -5.70 -6.19 -0.16
CA GLY A 291 -5.83 -5.62 -1.50
C GLY A 291 -7.25 -5.18 -1.84
N VAL A 292 -8.03 -4.75 -0.85
CA VAL A 292 -9.46 -4.43 -1.05
C VAL A 292 -9.72 -2.93 -1.03
N GLU A 293 -10.35 -2.42 -2.08
CA GLU A 293 -10.64 -0.98 -2.23
C GLU A 293 -11.80 -0.50 -1.36
N PHE A 294 -12.68 -1.41 -0.91
CA PHE A 294 -13.88 -1.03 -0.17
C PHE A 294 -13.58 -0.54 1.24
N VAL A 295 -12.47 -0.94 1.87
CA VAL A 295 -12.15 -0.53 3.25
C VAL A 295 -11.64 0.91 3.28
N ARG A 296 -10.85 1.32 2.28
CA ARG A 296 -10.38 2.69 2.09
C ARG A 296 -10.49 3.02 0.60
N TYR A 297 -11.43 3.90 0.24
CA TYR A 297 -11.64 4.28 -1.15
C TYR A 297 -10.32 4.75 -1.81
N GLY A 298 -9.83 4.00 -2.80
CA GLY A 298 -8.58 4.30 -3.52
C GLY A 298 -7.29 4.14 -2.70
N MET A 299 -7.32 3.40 -1.58
CA MET A 299 -6.13 3.06 -0.77
C MET A 299 -6.16 1.61 -0.28
N LEU A 300 -4.99 1.03 -0.11
CA LEU A 300 -4.83 -0.30 0.47
C LEU A 300 -4.99 -0.28 2.01
N THR A 301 -5.24 -1.45 2.60
CA THR A 301 -5.38 -1.58 4.06
C THR A 301 -4.14 -2.19 4.69
N VAL A 302 -3.64 -1.56 5.76
CA VAL A 302 -2.45 -2.01 6.50
C VAL A 302 -2.69 -3.31 7.29
N VAL A 303 -3.93 -3.75 7.46
CA VAL A 303 -4.29 -5.05 8.05
C VAL A 303 -5.43 -5.68 7.23
N PRO A 304 -5.54 -7.02 7.19
CA PRO A 304 -6.62 -7.72 6.49
C PRO A 304 -8.01 -7.16 6.84
N PHE A 305 -8.93 -7.08 5.88
CA PHE A 305 -10.24 -6.47 6.13
C PHE A 305 -11.09 -7.12 7.24
N PRO A 306 -10.95 -8.41 7.61
CA PRO A 306 -11.62 -8.95 8.80
C PRO A 306 -11.36 -8.15 10.09
N PHE A 307 -10.18 -7.53 10.21
CA PHE A 307 -9.88 -6.62 11.33
C PHE A 307 -10.70 -5.32 11.32
N LYS A 308 -11.27 -4.91 10.18
CA LYS A 308 -12.22 -3.80 10.12
C LYS A 308 -13.60 -4.23 10.63
N TYR A 309 -14.03 -5.46 10.33
CA TYR A 309 -15.28 -6.02 10.87
C TYR A 309 -15.22 -6.15 12.39
N LEU A 310 -14.12 -6.70 12.92
CA LEU A 310 -13.87 -6.76 14.36
C LEU A 310 -13.95 -5.37 15.02
N ARG A 311 -13.27 -4.36 14.47
CA ARG A 311 -13.32 -2.99 15.00
C ARG A 311 -14.72 -2.40 14.99
N GLU A 312 -15.49 -2.61 13.92
CA GLU A 312 -16.85 -2.09 13.82
C GLU A 312 -17.80 -2.81 14.78
N TYR A 313 -17.61 -4.11 15.01
CA TYR A 313 -18.35 -4.88 16.01
C TYR A 313 -18.10 -4.33 17.43
N ILE A 314 -16.84 -4.07 17.77
CA ILE A 314 -16.46 -3.53 19.09
C ILE A 314 -17.12 -2.16 19.33
N VAL A 315 -17.05 -1.24 18.35
CA VAL A 315 -17.71 0.07 18.45
C VAL A 315 -19.23 -0.06 18.63
N LYS A 316 -19.86 -1.08 18.04
CA LYS A 316 -21.30 -1.33 18.21
C LYS A 316 -21.62 -1.78 19.64
N GLU A 317 -20.85 -2.70 20.21
CA GLU A 317 -21.05 -3.18 21.58
C GLU A 317 -20.87 -2.05 22.60
N ASP A 318 -19.82 -1.22 22.45
CA ASP A 318 -19.55 -0.07 23.33
C ASP A 318 -20.66 1.01 23.30
N LEU A 319 -21.49 1.05 22.25
CA LEU A 319 -22.64 1.96 22.13
C LEU A 319 -23.94 1.39 22.71
N CYS A 320 -23.98 0.09 22.98
CA CYS A 320 -25.13 -0.62 23.52
C CYS A 320 -25.07 -0.83 25.03
N ASP A 321 -23.88 -0.66 25.64
CA ASP A 321 -23.63 -0.62 27.09
C ASP A 321 -23.81 0.80 27.68
#